data_AF-A0A1S8KYA6-F1
#
_entry.id   AF-A0A1S8KYA6-F1
#
_cell.length_a   1.000
_cell.length_b   1.000
_cell.length_c   1.000
_cell.angle_alpha   90.00
_cell.angle_beta   90.00
_cell.angle_gamma   90.00
#
_symmetry.space_group_name_H-M   'P 1'
#
loop_
_entity.id
_entity.type
_entity.pdbx_description
1 polymer ?
#
loop_
_entity_poly.entity_id
_entity_poly.type
_entity_poly.pdbx_seq_one_letter_code
_entity_poly.pdbx_strand_id
1 'polypeptide(L)'
;MHDKHNYKLILYMFPIYLIACIYLLTPLVVLKQKLSKVSLMRSSGVDLSQIGDMYKNPLESFSMILSDGKVLKGFLLAFLLFSIILVVLYFLFKNMETGEEQSGVNYLKDNGTQGTANWMDNEEAKKVLGVGTEKGMVFGTIKDGIKNKMVTLPPDTFFNKNIAVFGASGSMKSRSFVRPNIMQIAELGESIILTDPKSEIFESMSQFLRDKGYNVKALNLVNMINSDRWNPLNEVEDDISAQSFAETVMANTKEPGARQDEFWSKTEMNLLKALVLYVVKENPEEERNLSAVYSMLALNDPSTIDAVFRALPSTHPAKMPYNIYSQASENVRTGVVIGLGSKLQVFQNKLVQNLTATSDIDLTLPKREKCAYFCITSDMESTFDFIAGLFFSFLFIKLVKYADYAPKEGQKDVYFILDEFP
;
A
#
# COMPACT_ATOMS: atom_id res chain seq x y z
N MET A 1 -7.58 5.94 -30.46
CA MET A 1 -7.06 6.40 -31.78
C MET A 1 -7.55 5.45 -32.88
N HIS A 2 -8.87 5.23 -33.00
CA HIS A 2 -9.42 4.12 -33.80
C HIS A 2 -10.44 4.49 -34.89
N ASP A 3 -10.68 5.77 -35.19
CA ASP A 3 -11.80 6.18 -36.06
C ASP A 3 -11.46 6.55 -37.52
N LYS A 4 -10.19 6.44 -37.96
CA LYS A 4 -9.80 6.89 -39.31
C LYS A 4 -9.94 5.83 -40.43
N HIS A 5 -10.50 4.65 -40.18
CA HIS A 5 -10.61 3.58 -41.21
C HIS A 5 -12.03 3.30 -41.74
N ASN A 6 -13.09 3.85 -41.16
CA ASN A 6 -14.45 3.46 -41.54
C ASN A 6 -14.96 4.07 -42.87
N TYR A 7 -14.50 5.25 -43.28
CA TYR A 7 -15.04 5.92 -44.48
C TYR A 7 -14.65 5.21 -45.79
N LYS A 8 -13.46 4.59 -45.86
CA LYS A 8 -13.03 3.87 -47.06
C LYS A 8 -13.87 2.60 -47.28
N LEU A 9 -14.24 1.90 -46.19
CA LEU A 9 -15.05 0.69 -46.27
C LEU A 9 -16.47 0.99 -46.79
N ILE A 10 -17.09 2.08 -46.33
CA ILE A 10 -18.41 2.53 -46.78
C ILE A 10 -18.41 2.85 -48.28
N LEU A 11 -17.35 3.49 -48.77
CA LEU A 11 -17.21 3.86 -50.19
C LEU A 11 -17.18 2.64 -51.12
N TYR A 12 -16.58 1.52 -50.71
CA TYR A 12 -16.53 0.28 -51.50
C TYR A 12 -17.80 -0.57 -51.36
N MET A 13 -18.49 -0.50 -50.23
CA MET A 13 -19.70 -1.30 -49.98
C MET A 13 -20.97 -0.71 -50.59
N PHE A 14 -21.04 0.62 -50.74
CA PHE A 14 -22.22 1.28 -51.29
C PHE A 14 -22.57 0.87 -52.74
N PRO A 15 -21.62 0.78 -53.69
CA PRO A 15 -21.91 0.33 -55.05
C PRO A 15 -22.44 -1.11 -55.09
N ILE A 16 -21.87 -1.99 -54.27
CA ILE A 16 -22.30 -3.40 -54.17
C ILE A 16 -23.72 -3.49 -53.61
N TYR A 17 -24.01 -2.72 -52.56
CA TYR A 17 -25.35 -2.63 -51.97
C TYR A 17 -26.39 -2.11 -52.99
N LEU A 18 -26.03 -1.06 -53.75
CA LEU A 18 -26.91 -0.50 -54.76
C LEU A 18 -27.23 -1.50 -55.88
N ILE A 19 -26.21 -2.22 -56.38
CA ILE A 19 -26.39 -3.27 -57.40
C ILE A 19 -27.31 -4.39 -56.89
N ALA A 20 -27.08 -4.85 -55.65
CA ALA A 20 -27.93 -5.86 -55.03
C ALA A 20 -29.38 -5.40 -54.89
N CYS A 21 -29.59 -4.14 -54.49
CA CYS A 21 -30.93 -3.57 -54.39
C CYS A 21 -31.62 -3.45 -55.76
N ILE A 22 -30.90 -3.04 -56.81
CA ILE A 22 -31.44 -2.98 -58.17
C ILE A 22 -31.91 -4.38 -58.61
N TYR A 23 -31.10 -5.40 -58.38
CA TYR A 23 -31.46 -6.77 -58.72
C TYR A 23 -32.68 -7.29 -57.95
N LEU A 24 -32.76 -7.03 -56.64
CA LEU A 24 -33.81 -7.58 -55.77
C LEU A 24 -35.13 -6.79 -55.83
N LEU A 25 -35.08 -5.46 -55.88
CA LEU A 25 -36.26 -4.62 -55.71
C LEU A 25 -36.97 -4.29 -57.04
N THR A 26 -36.24 -4.23 -58.16
CA THR A 26 -36.82 -3.85 -59.46
C THR A 26 -37.90 -4.82 -59.93
N PRO A 27 -37.71 -6.16 -59.89
CA PRO A 27 -38.75 -7.10 -60.30
C PRO A 27 -40.02 -6.96 -59.45
N LEU A 28 -39.89 -6.63 -58.16
CA LEU A 28 -41.03 -6.40 -57.25
C LEU A 28 -41.79 -5.11 -57.61
N VAL A 29 -41.08 -4.06 -58.00
CA VAL A 29 -41.69 -2.80 -58.47
C VAL A 29 -42.47 -3.03 -59.77
N VAL A 30 -41.90 -3.78 -60.71
CA VAL A 30 -42.56 -4.14 -61.97
C VAL A 30 -43.79 -5.03 -61.71
N LEU A 31 -43.68 -6.01 -60.81
CA LEU A 31 -44.81 -6.84 -60.38
C LEU A 31 -45.94 -6.01 -59.78
N LYS A 32 -45.64 -5.08 -58.87
CA LYS A 32 -46.64 -4.17 -58.29
C LYS A 32 -47.34 -3.34 -59.37
N GLN A 33 -46.60 -2.83 -60.34
CA GLN A 33 -47.20 -2.07 -61.45
C GLN A 33 -48.13 -2.94 -62.30
N LYS A 34 -47.71 -4.17 -62.64
CA LYS A 34 -48.55 -5.12 -63.37
C LYS A 34 -49.83 -5.46 -62.59
N LEU A 35 -49.71 -5.77 -61.29
CA LEU A 35 -50.85 -6.04 -60.41
C LEU A 35 -51.82 -4.85 -60.33
N SER A 36 -51.30 -3.63 -60.22
CA SER A 36 -52.14 -2.41 -60.18
C SER A 36 -52.91 -2.17 -61.49
N LYS A 37 -52.34 -2.56 -62.63
CA LYS A 37 -53.02 -2.49 -63.94
C LYS A 37 -54.11 -3.56 -64.06
N VAL A 38 -53.87 -4.77 -63.54
CA VAL A 38 -54.85 -5.87 -63.55
C VAL A 38 -56.03 -5.59 -62.60
N SER A 39 -55.82 -4.90 -61.48
CA SER A 39 -56.95 -4.46 -60.62
C SER A 39 -57.86 -3.41 -61.28
N LEU A 40 -57.36 -2.69 -62.30
CA LEU A 40 -58.10 -1.66 -63.05
C LEU A 40 -58.82 -2.21 -64.28
N MET A 41 -58.31 -3.29 -64.90
CA MET A 41 -58.94 -3.96 -66.03
C MET A 41 -59.38 -5.36 -65.63
N ARG A 42 -60.70 -5.62 -65.59
CA ARG A 42 -61.29 -6.95 -65.33
C ARG A 42 -61.00 -7.91 -66.51
N SER A 43 -59.75 -8.31 -66.74
CA SER A 43 -59.38 -9.40 -67.65
C SER A 43 -57.99 -9.99 -67.42
N SER A 44 -57.92 -11.33 -67.51
CA SER A 44 -56.79 -12.27 -67.67
C SER A 44 -55.54 -12.13 -66.78
N GLY A 45 -55.06 -13.28 -66.31
CA GLY A 45 -54.00 -13.43 -65.30
C GLY A 45 -52.69 -12.66 -65.57
N VAL A 46 -51.99 -12.35 -64.49
CA VAL A 46 -50.70 -11.66 -64.53
C VAL A 46 -49.66 -12.58 -65.17
N ASP A 47 -49.06 -12.15 -66.27
CA ASP A 47 -47.89 -12.84 -66.83
C ASP A 47 -46.65 -12.57 -65.96
N LEU A 48 -46.25 -13.62 -65.23
CA LEU A 48 -45.12 -13.63 -64.29
C LEU A 48 -43.81 -14.06 -64.95
N SER A 49 -43.81 -14.51 -66.22
CA SER A 49 -42.61 -14.98 -66.92
C SER A 49 -41.50 -13.93 -66.90
N GLN A 50 -41.84 -12.69 -67.26
CA GLN A 50 -40.93 -11.55 -67.24
C GLN A 50 -40.29 -11.28 -65.87
N ILE A 51 -41.01 -11.50 -64.76
CA ILE A 51 -40.44 -11.30 -63.41
C ILE A 51 -39.47 -12.43 -63.07
N GLY A 52 -39.81 -13.66 -63.45
CA GLY A 52 -38.93 -14.81 -63.31
C GLY A 52 -37.64 -14.65 -64.13
N ASP A 53 -37.74 -14.10 -65.34
CA ASP A 53 -36.59 -13.85 -66.21
C ASP A 53 -35.69 -12.73 -65.68
N MET A 54 -36.28 -11.66 -65.11
CA MET A 54 -35.52 -10.60 -64.43
C MET A 54 -34.71 -11.11 -63.22
N TYR A 55 -35.19 -12.14 -62.51
CA TYR A 55 -34.41 -12.79 -61.45
C TYR A 55 -33.35 -13.76 -62.01
N LYS A 56 -33.55 -14.36 -63.18
CA LYS A 56 -32.52 -15.19 -63.82
C LYS A 56 -31.41 -14.35 -64.45
N ASN A 57 -31.74 -13.15 -64.92
CA ASN A 57 -30.84 -12.26 -65.63
C ASN A 57 -30.85 -10.84 -65.03
N PRO A 58 -29.92 -10.52 -64.10
CA PRO A 58 -29.89 -9.23 -63.41
C PRO A 58 -29.81 -8.01 -64.32
N LEU A 59 -29.22 -8.15 -65.51
CA LEU A 59 -29.08 -7.06 -66.49
C LEU A 59 -30.43 -6.54 -66.99
N GLU A 60 -31.47 -7.38 -67.00
CA GLU A 60 -32.82 -6.97 -67.39
C GLU A 60 -33.46 -6.05 -66.36
N SER A 61 -33.10 -6.17 -65.08
CA SER A 61 -33.52 -5.23 -64.04
C SER A 61 -32.91 -3.85 -64.26
N PHE A 62 -31.63 -3.79 -64.66
CA PHE A 62 -30.95 -2.53 -64.98
C PHE A 62 -31.54 -1.86 -66.23
N SER A 63 -31.76 -2.63 -67.30
CA SER A 63 -32.34 -2.10 -68.53
C SER A 63 -33.77 -1.58 -68.32
N MET A 64 -34.55 -2.23 -67.45
CA MET A 64 -35.92 -1.83 -67.13
C MET A 64 -35.97 -0.52 -66.31
N ILE A 65 -35.06 -0.32 -65.36
CA ILE A 65 -34.94 0.96 -64.63
C ILE A 65 -34.61 2.11 -65.59
N LEU A 66 -33.69 1.88 -66.53
CA LEU A 66 -33.23 2.91 -67.48
C LEU A 66 -34.27 3.25 -68.54
N SER A 67 -35.14 2.30 -68.91
CA SER A 67 -36.11 2.47 -69.99
C SER A 67 -37.50 2.94 -69.52
N ASP A 68 -37.92 2.65 -68.28
CA ASP A 68 -39.23 3.05 -67.76
C ASP A 68 -39.10 4.00 -66.55
N GLY A 69 -39.39 5.28 -66.78
CA GLY A 69 -39.36 6.31 -65.74
C GLY A 69 -40.33 6.09 -64.57
N LYS A 70 -41.41 5.31 -64.75
CA LYS A 70 -42.30 4.92 -63.64
C LYS A 70 -41.68 3.82 -62.78
N VAL A 71 -40.97 2.87 -63.40
CA VAL A 71 -40.22 1.83 -62.69
C VAL A 71 -39.06 2.45 -61.90
N LEU A 72 -38.32 3.41 -62.48
CA LEU A 72 -37.27 4.14 -61.77
C LEU A 72 -37.80 4.85 -60.51
N LYS A 73 -38.91 5.59 -60.61
CA LYS A 73 -39.52 6.26 -59.44
C LYS A 73 -39.98 5.25 -58.37
N GLY A 74 -40.57 4.14 -58.81
CA GLY A 74 -40.97 3.06 -57.90
C GLY A 74 -39.79 2.40 -57.20
N PHE A 75 -38.68 2.19 -57.92
CA PHE A 75 -37.43 1.66 -57.38
C PHE A 75 -36.82 2.61 -56.34
N LEU A 76 -36.72 3.91 -56.62
CA LEU A 76 -36.16 4.88 -55.67
C LEU A 76 -36.93 4.90 -54.35
N LEU A 77 -38.26 4.82 -54.40
CA LEU A 77 -39.11 4.75 -53.21
C LEU A 77 -38.89 3.43 -52.44
N ALA A 78 -38.85 2.30 -53.15
CA ALA A 78 -38.61 0.98 -52.55
C ALA A 78 -37.21 0.89 -51.92
N PHE A 79 -36.19 1.44 -52.58
CA PHE A 79 -34.82 1.51 -52.11
C PHE A 79 -34.70 2.33 -50.81
N LEU A 80 -35.36 3.50 -50.76
CA LEU A 80 -35.37 4.34 -49.56
C LEU A 80 -36.03 3.62 -48.38
N LEU A 81 -37.19 3.01 -48.59
CA LEU A 81 -37.90 2.27 -47.54
C LEU A 81 -37.09 1.06 -47.05
N PHE A 82 -36.51 0.29 -47.96
CA PHE A 82 -35.67 -0.86 -47.63
C PHE A 82 -34.43 -0.45 -46.83
N SER A 83 -33.80 0.66 -47.21
CA SER A 83 -32.64 1.21 -46.49
C SER A 83 -33.02 1.66 -45.07
N ILE A 84 -34.18 2.31 -44.90
CA ILE A 84 -34.68 2.71 -43.56
C ILE A 84 -34.93 1.48 -42.69
N ILE A 85 -35.56 0.44 -43.23
CA ILE A 85 -35.83 -0.80 -42.50
C ILE A 85 -34.52 -1.46 -42.05
N LEU A 86 -33.51 -1.51 -42.92
CA LEU A 86 -32.18 -2.03 -42.58
C LEU A 86 -31.51 -1.24 -41.45
N VAL A 87 -31.61 0.09 -41.47
CA VAL A 87 -31.08 0.94 -40.39
C VAL A 87 -31.81 0.67 -39.07
N VAL A 88 -33.14 0.58 -39.10
CA VAL A 88 -33.94 0.26 -37.91
C VAL A 88 -33.59 -1.13 -37.37
N LEU A 89 -33.49 -2.14 -38.23
CA LEU A 89 -33.07 -3.48 -37.85
C LEU A 89 -31.66 -3.48 -37.26
N TYR A 90 -30.72 -2.73 -37.85
CA TYR A 90 -29.38 -2.59 -37.28
C TYR A 90 -29.41 -2.01 -35.87
N PHE A 91 -30.21 -0.96 -35.63
CA PHE A 91 -30.36 -0.40 -34.28
C PHE A 91 -31.06 -1.36 -33.31
N LEU A 92 -32.06 -2.12 -33.77
CA LEU A 92 -32.71 -3.16 -32.96
C LEU A 92 -31.75 -4.29 -32.59
N PHE A 93 -30.99 -4.83 -33.55
CA PHE A 93 -29.99 -5.86 -33.31
C PHE A 93 -28.84 -5.36 -32.44
N LYS A 94 -28.35 -4.14 -32.67
CA LYS A 94 -27.35 -3.53 -31.80
C LYS A 94 -27.84 -3.39 -30.36
N ASN A 95 -29.11 -3.01 -30.18
CA ASN A 95 -29.71 -2.90 -28.85
C ASN A 95 -29.96 -4.29 -28.21
N MET A 96 -30.17 -5.34 -29.02
CA MET A 96 -30.28 -6.72 -28.55
C MET A 96 -28.91 -7.33 -28.22
N GLU A 97 -27.86 -7.04 -28.99
CA GLU A 97 -26.48 -7.48 -28.75
C GLU A 97 -25.84 -6.75 -27.55
N THR A 98 -26.33 -5.56 -27.18
CA THR A 98 -25.95 -4.94 -25.89
C THR A 98 -26.57 -5.62 -24.67
N GLY A 99 -27.42 -6.63 -24.87
CA GLY A 99 -27.83 -7.58 -23.85
C GLY A 99 -26.83 -8.73 -23.70
N GLU A 100 -25.52 -8.44 -23.65
CA GLU A 100 -24.62 -9.39 -22.99
C GLU A 100 -25.09 -9.51 -21.54
N GLU A 101 -25.54 -10.70 -21.18
CA GLU A 101 -25.73 -11.12 -19.80
C GLU A 101 -24.43 -10.89 -19.03
N GLN A 102 -24.31 -9.72 -18.42
CA GLN A 102 -23.49 -9.54 -17.24
C GLN A 102 -24.09 -10.45 -16.17
N SER A 103 -23.59 -11.68 -16.08
CA SER A 103 -23.77 -12.53 -14.90
C SER A 103 -22.97 -11.90 -13.74
N GLY A 104 -23.54 -10.84 -13.16
CA GLY A 104 -22.93 -10.08 -12.08
C GLY A 104 -23.92 -9.13 -11.43
N VAL A 105 -23.65 -8.76 -10.18
CA VAL A 105 -24.47 -7.81 -9.40
C VAL A 105 -24.48 -6.45 -10.10
N ASN A 106 -25.68 -5.90 -10.35
CA ASN A 106 -25.83 -4.54 -10.87
C ASN A 106 -25.46 -3.52 -9.81
N TYR A 107 -24.29 -2.88 -9.96
CA TYR A 107 -23.85 -1.78 -9.12
C TYR A 107 -24.57 -0.49 -9.53
N LEU A 108 -25.55 -0.06 -8.74
CA LEU A 108 -26.20 1.24 -8.90
C LEU A 108 -25.21 2.35 -8.51
N LYS A 109 -24.49 2.90 -9.48
CA LYS A 109 -23.48 3.97 -9.27
C LYS A 109 -24.06 5.25 -8.64
N ASP A 110 -25.35 5.52 -8.88
CA ASP A 110 -25.91 6.87 -8.69
C ASP A 110 -26.34 7.21 -7.26
N ASN A 111 -26.42 6.24 -6.34
CA ASN A 111 -26.82 6.53 -4.95
C ASN A 111 -25.75 6.18 -3.90
N GLY A 112 -24.59 5.66 -4.32
CA GLY A 112 -23.48 5.32 -3.42
C GLY A 112 -23.78 4.28 -2.34
N THR A 113 -24.95 3.64 -2.36
CA THR A 113 -25.43 2.70 -1.32
C THR A 113 -24.50 1.50 -1.16
N GLN A 114 -23.73 1.16 -2.20
CA GLN A 114 -22.81 0.03 -2.23
C GLN A 114 -21.34 0.48 -2.40
N GLY A 115 -21.05 1.75 -2.12
CA GLY A 115 -19.74 2.36 -2.33
C GLY A 115 -19.61 3.07 -3.67
N THR A 116 -18.86 4.17 -3.68
CA THR A 116 -18.59 5.01 -4.86
C THR A 116 -17.17 4.82 -5.40
N ALA A 117 -16.49 3.75 -4.97
CA ALA A 117 -15.12 3.47 -5.39
C ALA A 117 -15.08 3.17 -6.90
N ASN A 118 -14.13 3.79 -7.59
CA ASN A 118 -13.89 3.57 -9.01
C ASN A 118 -12.40 3.66 -9.30
N TRP A 119 -11.98 3.17 -10.46
CA TRP A 119 -10.63 3.40 -10.96
C TRP A 119 -10.41 4.88 -11.21
N MET A 120 -9.38 5.43 -10.57
CA MET A 120 -8.99 6.83 -10.73
C MET A 120 -8.50 7.07 -12.16
N ASP A 121 -9.05 8.09 -12.83
CA ASP A 121 -8.58 8.50 -14.15
C ASP A 121 -7.41 9.51 -14.09
N ASN A 122 -6.80 9.82 -15.23
CA ASN A 122 -5.66 10.74 -15.30
C ASN A 122 -6.00 12.18 -14.89
N GLU A 123 -7.25 12.63 -15.10
CA GLU A 123 -7.69 13.97 -14.74
C GLU A 123 -7.98 14.06 -13.23
N GLU A 124 -8.53 13.00 -12.64
CA GLU A 124 -8.68 12.84 -11.19
C GLU A 124 -7.32 12.75 -10.49
N ALA A 125 -6.38 11.95 -11.02
CA ALA A 125 -5.04 11.82 -10.48
C ALA A 125 -4.32 13.17 -10.40
N LYS A 126 -4.40 14.01 -11.44
CA LYS A 126 -3.78 15.35 -11.43
C LYS A 126 -4.36 16.30 -10.36
N LYS A 127 -5.57 16.04 -9.86
CA LYS A 127 -6.20 16.88 -8.82
C LYS A 127 -5.66 16.57 -7.43
N VAL A 128 -5.17 15.35 -7.20
CA VAL A 128 -4.86 14.87 -5.84
C VAL A 128 -3.47 14.23 -5.69
N LEU A 129 -2.82 13.90 -6.81
CA LEU A 129 -1.46 13.34 -6.88
C LEU A 129 -0.54 14.28 -7.69
N GLY A 130 0.76 14.15 -7.43
CA GLY A 130 1.80 14.85 -8.18
C GLY A 130 2.11 14.12 -9.48
N VAL A 131 1.55 14.59 -10.60
CA VAL A 131 1.80 14.00 -11.92
C VAL A 131 2.88 14.79 -12.65
N GLY A 132 4.09 14.24 -12.74
CA GLY A 132 5.25 14.84 -13.38
C GLY A 132 5.94 15.94 -12.57
N THR A 133 5.59 16.10 -11.29
CA THR A 133 6.13 17.14 -10.40
C THR A 133 7.34 16.69 -9.58
N GLU A 134 7.76 15.43 -9.73
CA GLU A 134 8.94 14.79 -9.11
C GLU A 134 9.17 15.02 -7.61
N LYS A 135 8.13 15.44 -6.88
CA LYS A 135 8.16 15.76 -5.45
C LYS A 135 7.21 14.87 -4.68
N GLY A 136 7.67 14.38 -3.52
CA GLY A 136 6.90 13.50 -2.64
C GLY A 136 7.09 12.02 -2.97
N MET A 137 6.36 11.14 -2.28
CA MET A 137 6.55 9.69 -2.35
C MET A 137 6.16 9.13 -3.71
N VAL A 138 7.00 8.29 -4.32
CA VAL A 138 6.79 7.73 -5.66
C VAL A 138 5.83 6.54 -5.59
N PHE A 139 4.75 6.61 -6.37
CA PHE A 139 3.80 5.50 -6.56
C PHE A 139 4.04 4.72 -7.86
N GLY A 140 4.67 5.34 -8.85
CA GLY A 140 4.97 4.70 -10.13
C GLY A 140 4.88 5.70 -11.28
N THR A 141 4.41 5.24 -12.43
CA THR A 141 4.25 6.09 -13.62
C THR A 141 2.92 5.86 -14.31
N ILE A 142 2.36 6.93 -14.88
CA ILE A 142 1.22 6.84 -15.80
C ILE A 142 1.66 7.20 -17.21
N LYS A 143 1.00 6.61 -18.21
CA LYS A 143 1.22 6.93 -19.62
C LYS A 143 0.52 8.26 -19.93
N ASP A 144 1.28 9.24 -20.38
CA ASP A 144 0.75 10.54 -20.82
C ASP A 144 1.35 10.88 -22.20
N GLY A 145 0.65 10.43 -23.26
CA GLY A 145 1.13 10.50 -24.63
C GLY A 145 2.24 9.49 -24.91
N ILE A 146 3.41 9.97 -25.36
CA ILE A 146 4.57 9.15 -25.75
C ILE A 146 5.49 8.87 -24.55
N LYS A 147 5.50 9.74 -23.54
CA LYS A 147 6.37 9.61 -22.36
C LYS A 147 5.55 9.17 -21.15
N ASN A 148 6.18 8.39 -20.28
CA ASN A 148 5.63 8.11 -18.96
C ASN A 148 5.92 9.29 -18.03
N LYS A 149 4.94 9.67 -17.22
CA LYS A 149 5.10 10.68 -16.16
C LYS A 149 5.11 9.98 -14.80
N MET A 150 6.02 10.39 -13.93
CA MET A 150 6.05 9.93 -12.55
C MET A 150 4.79 10.40 -11.81
N VAL A 151 4.26 9.52 -10.96
CA VAL A 151 3.15 9.83 -10.06
C VAL A 151 3.67 9.76 -8.64
N THR A 152 3.45 10.83 -7.89
CA THR A 152 3.86 10.95 -6.50
C THR A 152 2.69 11.30 -5.59
N LEU A 153 2.79 10.97 -4.31
CA LEU A 153 1.99 11.56 -3.25
C LEU A 153 2.65 12.90 -2.83
N PRO A 154 2.02 14.05 -3.11
CA PRO A 154 2.60 15.35 -2.79
C PRO A 154 2.82 15.52 -1.27
N PRO A 155 3.89 16.20 -0.83
CA PRO A 155 4.13 16.47 0.59
C PRO A 155 3.00 17.28 1.26
N ASP A 156 2.32 18.13 0.49
CA ASP A 156 1.22 19.01 0.89
C ASP A 156 -0.17 18.40 0.66
N THR A 157 -0.25 17.08 0.47
CA THR A 157 -1.53 16.37 0.32
C THR A 157 -2.43 16.48 1.55
N PHE A 158 -3.75 16.55 1.32
CA PHE A 158 -4.77 16.45 2.37
C PHE A 158 -5.05 15.00 2.80
N PHE A 159 -4.53 14.00 2.05
CA PHE A 159 -4.71 12.60 2.38
C PHE A 159 -3.85 12.15 3.56
N ASN A 160 -4.23 11.00 4.12
CA ASN A 160 -3.34 10.27 5.01
C ASN A 160 -2.03 9.94 4.26
N LYS A 161 -0.90 10.28 4.87
CA LYS A 161 0.44 10.07 4.30
C LYS A 161 0.97 8.66 4.52
N ASN A 162 0.29 7.85 5.33
CA ASN A 162 0.63 6.45 5.55
C ASN A 162 0.25 5.62 4.32
N ILE A 163 1.17 4.79 3.85
CA ILE A 163 0.99 3.96 2.65
C ILE A 163 1.17 2.50 3.04
N ALA A 164 0.20 1.67 2.69
CA ALA A 164 0.29 0.22 2.82
C ALA A 164 0.51 -0.41 1.44
N VAL A 165 1.58 -1.20 1.29
CA VAL A 165 1.93 -1.86 0.03
C VAL A 165 1.79 -3.37 0.20
N PHE A 166 0.87 -3.97 -0.55
CA PHE A 166 0.62 -5.41 -0.53
C PHE A 166 1.20 -6.08 -1.77
N GLY A 167 1.87 -7.21 -1.58
CA GLY A 167 2.40 -8.00 -2.69
C GLY A 167 3.01 -9.31 -2.21
N ALA A 168 2.77 -10.39 -2.96
CA ALA A 168 3.33 -11.72 -2.67
C ALA A 168 4.86 -11.70 -2.68
N SER A 169 5.49 -12.73 -2.10
CA SER A 169 6.94 -12.92 -2.25
C SER A 169 7.33 -12.96 -3.73
N GLY A 170 8.45 -12.32 -4.09
CA GLY A 170 8.89 -12.19 -5.48
C GLY A 170 8.16 -11.12 -6.32
N SER A 171 7.17 -10.40 -5.78
CA SER A 171 6.48 -9.29 -6.49
C SER A 171 7.31 -8.01 -6.66
N MET A 172 8.58 -8.06 -6.28
CA MET A 172 9.55 -6.96 -6.40
C MET A 172 9.27 -5.73 -5.54
N LYS A 173 8.44 -5.80 -4.47
CA LYS A 173 8.13 -4.67 -3.56
C LYS A 173 9.36 -3.84 -3.19
N SER A 174 10.41 -4.51 -2.72
CA SER A 174 11.63 -3.85 -2.26
C SER A 174 12.40 -3.17 -3.41
N ARG A 175 12.26 -3.67 -4.65
CA ARG A 175 12.90 -3.09 -5.85
C ARG A 175 12.06 -2.00 -6.52
N SER A 176 10.74 -2.17 -6.60
CA SER A 176 9.85 -1.29 -7.36
C SER A 176 9.26 -0.16 -6.52
N PHE A 177 9.21 -0.32 -5.20
CA PHE A 177 8.62 0.69 -4.29
C PHE A 177 9.62 1.20 -3.25
N VAL A 178 10.24 0.31 -2.46
CA VAL A 178 11.13 0.71 -1.34
C VAL A 178 12.36 1.48 -1.83
N ARG A 179 13.20 0.86 -2.68
CA ARG A 179 14.45 1.50 -3.16
C ARG A 179 14.20 2.83 -3.90
N PRO A 180 13.23 2.96 -4.82
CA PRO A 180 12.91 4.24 -5.44
C PRO A 180 12.49 5.31 -4.43
N ASN A 181 11.70 4.93 -3.41
CA ASN A 181 11.30 5.87 -2.37
C ASN A 181 12.47 6.26 -1.45
N ILE A 182 13.41 5.37 -1.15
CA ILE A 182 14.65 5.74 -0.44
C ILE A 182 15.41 6.81 -1.23
N MET A 183 15.57 6.62 -2.55
CA MET A 183 16.24 7.61 -3.41
C MET A 183 15.49 8.94 -3.44
N GLN A 184 14.16 8.90 -3.50
CA GLN A 184 13.33 10.09 -3.50
C GLN A 184 13.41 10.86 -2.17
N ILE A 185 13.34 10.16 -1.04
CA ILE A 185 13.46 10.77 0.30
C ILE A 185 14.87 11.33 0.50
N ALA A 186 15.89 10.63 -0.01
CA ALA A 186 17.27 11.12 -0.01
C ALA A 186 17.42 12.46 -0.76
N GLU A 187 16.68 12.64 -1.86
CA GLU A 187 16.67 13.90 -2.61
C GLU A 187 15.91 15.02 -1.89
N LEU A 188 14.89 14.67 -1.10
CA LEU A 188 14.21 15.63 -0.21
C LEU A 188 15.08 16.01 1.01
N GLY A 189 16.11 15.22 1.32
CA GLY A 189 16.98 15.44 2.46
C GLY A 189 16.30 15.18 3.80
N GLU A 190 15.28 14.32 3.82
CA GLU A 190 14.53 13.91 5.00
C GLU A 190 15.04 12.59 5.56
N SER A 191 14.75 12.29 6.83
CA SER A 191 15.30 11.10 7.50
C SER A 191 14.51 9.84 7.18
N ILE A 192 15.19 8.69 7.23
CA ILE A 192 14.64 7.38 6.87
C ILE A 192 14.89 6.38 8.00
N ILE A 193 13.84 5.69 8.43
CA ILE A 193 13.94 4.55 9.34
C ILE A 193 13.41 3.33 8.59
N LEU A 194 14.17 2.24 8.59
CA LEU A 194 13.85 1.04 7.82
C LEU A 194 13.84 -0.21 8.71
N THR A 195 12.87 -1.09 8.49
CA THR A 195 13.07 -2.51 8.78
C THR A 195 13.64 -3.18 7.55
N ASP A 196 14.62 -4.05 7.75
CA ASP A 196 15.35 -4.69 6.66
C ASP A 196 15.59 -6.17 6.98
N PRO A 197 14.54 -7.01 6.87
CA PRO A 197 14.70 -8.45 6.93
C PRO A 197 15.71 -8.88 5.85
N LYS A 198 16.77 -9.60 6.23
CA LYS A 198 17.87 -10.08 5.35
C LYS A 198 18.92 -9.06 4.94
N SER A 199 18.88 -7.83 5.46
CA SER A 199 19.88 -6.79 5.16
C SER A 199 20.02 -6.36 3.70
N GLU A 200 19.10 -6.75 2.80
CA GLU A 200 19.22 -6.46 1.36
C GLU A 200 19.12 -4.96 1.04
N ILE A 201 18.35 -4.21 1.83
CA ILE A 201 18.21 -2.77 1.63
C ILE A 201 19.45 -2.06 2.14
N PHE A 202 19.98 -2.43 3.30
CA PHE A 202 21.21 -1.89 3.87
C PHE A 202 22.39 -2.13 2.93
N GLU A 203 22.57 -3.35 2.44
CA GLU A 203 23.65 -3.69 1.51
C GLU A 203 23.59 -2.85 0.23
N SER A 204 22.40 -2.64 -0.32
CA SER A 204 22.23 -1.95 -1.60
C SER A 204 22.16 -0.42 -1.49
N MET A 205 21.73 0.15 -0.36
CA MET A 205 21.40 1.58 -0.24
C MET A 205 22.25 2.34 0.78
N SER A 206 22.93 1.68 1.71
CA SER A 206 23.67 2.37 2.78
C SER A 206 24.79 3.26 2.22
N GLN A 207 25.58 2.77 1.27
CA GLN A 207 26.65 3.57 0.65
C GLN A 207 26.08 4.78 -0.11
N PHE A 208 25.01 4.60 -0.89
CA PHE A 208 24.34 5.70 -1.57
C PHE A 208 23.87 6.79 -0.59
N LEU A 209 23.31 6.41 0.56
CA LEU A 209 22.88 7.34 1.59
C LEU A 209 24.07 8.05 2.25
N ARG A 210 25.16 7.32 2.55
CA ARG A 210 26.42 7.92 3.04
C ARG A 210 27.00 8.94 2.04
N ASP A 211 26.99 8.62 0.75
CA ASP A 211 27.45 9.52 -0.33
C ASP A 211 26.56 10.77 -0.44
N LYS A 212 25.26 10.64 -0.14
CA LYS A 212 24.32 11.76 0.03
C LYS A 212 24.49 12.50 1.36
N GLY A 213 25.46 12.12 2.20
CA GLY A 213 25.80 12.77 3.47
C GLY A 213 24.85 12.42 4.62
N TYR A 214 24.17 11.29 4.56
CA TYR A 214 23.33 10.81 5.67
C TYR A 214 24.18 10.24 6.80
N ASN A 215 23.74 10.45 8.03
CA ASN A 215 24.20 9.67 9.18
C ASN A 215 23.55 8.29 9.14
N VAL A 216 24.28 7.30 8.63
CA VAL A 216 23.78 5.93 8.42
C VAL A 216 24.18 5.03 9.58
N LYS A 217 23.17 4.45 10.23
CA LYS A 217 23.31 3.52 11.36
C LYS A 217 22.55 2.22 11.12
N ALA A 218 23.06 1.11 11.63
CA ALA A 218 22.41 -0.20 11.55
C ALA A 218 22.37 -0.87 12.92
N LEU A 219 21.16 -1.05 13.46
CA LEU A 219 20.89 -2.00 14.53
C LEU A 219 20.75 -3.39 13.90
N ASN A 220 21.83 -4.17 13.91
CA ASN A 220 21.91 -5.47 13.27
C ASN A 220 21.72 -6.60 14.28
N LEU A 221 20.52 -7.18 14.29
CA LEU A 221 20.15 -8.27 15.19
C LEU A 221 20.48 -9.65 14.60
N VAL A 222 20.86 -9.72 13.32
CA VAL A 222 21.32 -10.95 12.65
C VAL A 222 22.82 -11.16 12.88
N ASN A 223 23.61 -10.11 12.71
CA ASN A 223 25.05 -10.10 12.98
C ASN A 223 25.42 -8.92 13.89
N MET A 224 25.22 -9.13 15.19
CA MET A 224 25.42 -8.11 16.23
C MET A 224 26.86 -7.61 16.36
N ILE A 225 27.85 -8.37 15.90
CA ILE A 225 29.25 -7.92 15.89
C ILE A 225 29.43 -6.72 14.94
N ASN A 226 28.65 -6.69 13.85
CA ASN A 226 28.67 -5.64 12.83
C ASN A 226 27.51 -4.65 13.01
N SER A 227 27.03 -4.47 14.23
CA SER A 227 25.95 -3.53 14.56
C SER A 227 26.49 -2.25 15.17
N ASP A 228 25.83 -1.12 14.89
CA ASP A 228 25.85 0.03 15.80
C ASP A 228 25.13 -0.34 17.11
N ARG A 229 25.58 0.21 18.23
CA ARG A 229 25.03 -0.08 19.56
C ARG A 229 23.90 0.87 19.91
N TRP A 230 22.96 0.39 20.70
CA TRP A 230 21.92 1.22 21.30
C TRP A 230 21.62 0.70 22.71
N ASN A 231 21.87 1.55 23.71
CA ASN A 231 21.56 1.26 25.10
C ASN A 231 20.16 1.78 25.44
N PRO A 232 19.17 0.89 25.68
CA PRO A 232 17.81 1.31 26.02
C PRO A 232 17.76 2.09 27.34
N LEU A 233 18.71 1.87 28.25
CA LEU A 233 18.73 2.52 29.56
C LEU A 233 19.02 4.02 29.46
N ASN A 234 19.63 4.48 28.35
CA ASN A 234 19.83 5.90 28.09
C ASN A 234 18.50 6.67 27.92
N GLU A 235 17.38 5.97 27.72
CA GLU A 235 16.06 6.59 27.62
C GLU A 235 15.41 6.86 28.99
N VAL A 236 16.09 6.50 30.10
CA VAL A 236 15.62 6.71 31.47
C VAL A 236 16.35 7.88 32.12
N GLU A 237 15.68 9.03 32.22
CA GLU A 237 16.24 10.27 32.77
C GLU A 237 15.68 10.57 34.18
N ASP A 238 14.42 10.20 34.42
CA ASP A 238 13.61 10.52 35.60
C ASP A 238 12.64 9.38 35.97
N ASP A 239 11.81 9.59 37.00
CA ASP A 239 10.86 8.55 37.48
C ASP A 239 9.76 8.23 36.45
N ILE A 240 9.34 9.22 35.65
CA ILE A 240 8.28 9.06 34.65
C ILE A 240 8.81 8.21 33.49
N SER A 241 9.99 8.54 32.97
CA SER A 241 10.65 7.76 31.93
C SER A 241 11.03 6.36 32.43
N ALA A 242 11.40 6.18 33.70
CA ALA A 242 11.60 4.86 34.28
C ALA A 242 10.32 4.01 34.32
N GLN A 243 9.17 4.63 34.60
CA GLN A 243 7.86 3.98 34.54
C GLN A 243 7.54 3.55 33.10
N SER A 244 7.62 4.48 32.14
CA SER A 244 7.37 4.19 30.72
C SER A 244 8.36 3.15 30.19
N PHE A 245 9.60 3.14 30.67
CA PHE A 245 10.59 2.15 30.31
C PHE A 245 10.21 0.76 30.79
N ALA A 246 9.86 0.61 32.07
CA ALA A 246 9.44 -0.66 32.62
C ALA A 246 8.19 -1.19 31.90
N GLU A 247 7.20 -0.34 31.65
CA GLU A 247 6.00 -0.70 30.87
C GLU A 247 6.35 -1.17 29.46
N THR A 248 7.25 -0.46 28.77
CA THR A 248 7.66 -0.79 27.40
C THR A 248 8.41 -2.13 27.36
N VAL A 249 9.33 -2.38 28.28
CA VAL A 249 10.03 -3.66 28.38
C VAL A 249 9.04 -4.79 28.67
N MET A 250 8.12 -4.59 29.63
CA MET A 250 7.11 -5.58 29.98
C MET A 250 6.12 -5.85 28.84
N ALA A 251 5.81 -4.85 28.01
CA ALA A 251 4.96 -5.02 26.84
C ALA A 251 5.64 -5.82 25.73
N ASN A 252 6.92 -5.54 25.47
CA ASN A 252 7.70 -6.19 24.40
C ASN A 252 8.20 -7.61 24.78
N THR A 253 8.13 -8.01 26.05
CA THR A 253 8.51 -9.36 26.53
C THR A 253 7.34 -10.29 26.76
N LYS A 254 6.11 -9.86 26.43
CA LYS A 254 4.91 -10.72 26.52
C LYS A 254 4.81 -11.62 25.29
N GLU A 255 4.54 -12.90 25.53
CA GLU A 255 4.22 -13.83 24.45
C GLU A 255 2.88 -13.44 23.78
N PRO A 256 2.80 -13.45 22.44
CA PRO A 256 1.56 -13.16 21.73
C PRO A 256 0.42 -14.09 22.18
N GLY A 257 -0.69 -13.49 22.65
CA GLY A 257 -1.87 -14.24 23.10
C GLY A 257 -1.79 -14.80 24.52
N ALA A 258 -0.68 -14.62 25.24
CA ALA A 258 -0.57 -15.03 26.63
C ALA A 258 -1.42 -14.12 27.54
N ARG A 259 -2.38 -14.72 28.25
CA ARG A 259 -3.17 -14.03 29.28
C ARG A 259 -2.39 -14.06 30.60
N GLN A 260 -1.49 -13.10 30.79
CA GLN A 260 -0.76 -12.96 32.04
C GLN A 260 -1.64 -12.26 33.09
N ASP A 261 -1.64 -12.77 34.31
CA ASP A 261 -2.31 -12.14 35.45
C ASP A 261 -1.68 -10.76 35.75
N GLU A 262 -2.55 -9.77 35.90
CA GLU A 262 -2.20 -8.37 36.10
C GLU A 262 -1.41 -8.14 37.40
N PHE A 263 -1.69 -8.94 38.44
CA PHE A 263 -0.97 -8.87 39.71
C PHE A 263 0.52 -9.17 39.54
N TRP A 264 0.85 -10.26 38.83
CA TRP A 264 2.23 -10.64 38.56
C TRP A 264 2.92 -9.60 37.69
N SER A 265 2.24 -9.15 36.63
CA SER A 265 2.77 -8.14 35.71
C SER A 265 3.12 -6.83 36.43
N LYS A 266 2.23 -6.35 37.30
CA LYS A 266 2.46 -5.12 38.11
C LYS A 266 3.60 -5.29 39.10
N THR A 267 3.74 -6.47 39.70
CA THR A 267 4.79 -6.73 40.68
C THR A 267 6.17 -6.87 40.02
N GLU A 268 6.25 -7.54 38.88
CA GLU A 268 7.45 -7.59 38.01
C GLU A 268 7.85 -6.20 37.55
N MET A 269 6.89 -5.36 37.14
CA MET A 269 7.14 -3.99 36.71
C MET A 269 7.72 -3.12 37.84
N ASN A 270 7.21 -3.23 39.07
CA ASN A 270 7.76 -2.51 40.23
C ASN A 270 9.20 -2.95 40.53
N LEU A 271 9.48 -4.25 40.48
CA LEU A 271 10.86 -4.75 40.65
C LEU A 271 11.77 -4.22 39.54
N LEU A 272 11.35 -4.29 38.28
CA LEU A 272 12.13 -3.79 37.15
C LEU A 272 12.40 -2.28 37.27
N LYS A 273 11.37 -1.47 37.57
CA LYS A 273 11.51 -0.02 37.77
C LYS A 273 12.52 0.29 38.88
N ALA A 274 12.46 -0.45 39.99
CA ALA A 274 13.40 -0.28 41.09
C ALA A 274 14.84 -0.60 40.67
N LEU A 275 15.07 -1.74 40.00
CA LEU A 275 16.40 -2.14 39.54
C LEU A 275 16.98 -1.16 38.51
N VAL A 276 16.17 -0.72 37.55
CA VAL A 276 16.56 0.28 36.54
C VAL A 276 16.95 1.60 37.20
N LEU A 277 16.11 2.12 38.11
CA LEU A 277 16.41 3.36 38.82
C LEU A 277 17.66 3.26 39.68
N TYR A 278 17.89 2.10 40.32
CA TYR A 278 19.12 1.85 41.06
C TYR A 278 20.34 1.90 40.14
N VAL A 279 20.34 1.12 39.05
CA VAL A 279 21.47 1.09 38.11
C VAL A 279 21.74 2.48 37.52
N VAL A 280 20.72 3.22 37.11
CA VAL A 280 20.88 4.56 36.52
C VAL A 280 21.46 5.58 37.52
N LYS A 281 21.13 5.48 38.82
CA LYS A 281 21.54 6.47 39.83
C LYS A 281 22.82 6.11 40.57
N GLU A 282 23.06 4.83 40.82
CA GLU A 282 24.13 4.36 41.71
C GLU A 282 25.32 3.77 40.94
N ASN A 283 25.12 3.18 39.75
CA ASN A 283 26.23 2.60 39.00
C ASN A 283 27.06 3.69 38.27
N PRO A 284 28.36 3.41 38.04
CA PRO A 284 29.19 4.19 37.11
C PRO A 284 28.55 4.26 35.71
N GLU A 285 28.79 5.35 34.98
CA GLU A 285 28.15 5.62 33.69
C GLU A 285 28.35 4.48 32.68
N GLU A 286 29.52 3.86 32.68
CA GLU A 286 29.90 2.75 31.80
C GLU A 286 29.12 1.45 32.09
N GLU A 287 28.56 1.33 33.30
CA GLU A 287 27.79 0.17 33.76
C GLU A 287 26.28 0.39 33.69
N ARG A 288 25.81 1.57 33.24
CA ARG A 288 24.38 1.91 33.16
C ARG A 288 23.70 1.30 31.95
N ASN A 289 23.57 -0.02 31.94
CA ASN A 289 22.94 -0.76 30.84
C ASN A 289 22.03 -1.89 31.35
N LEU A 290 21.20 -2.43 30.45
CA LEU A 290 20.28 -3.52 30.80
C LEU A 290 20.97 -4.81 31.22
N SER A 291 22.23 -5.03 30.81
CA SER A 291 23.02 -6.15 31.31
C SER A 291 23.29 -6.02 32.80
N ALA A 292 23.60 -4.83 33.31
CA ALA A 292 23.81 -4.62 34.74
C ALA A 292 22.52 -4.84 35.55
N VAL A 293 21.37 -4.39 35.02
CA VAL A 293 20.04 -4.67 35.61
C VAL A 293 19.81 -6.17 35.69
N TYR A 294 20.08 -6.90 34.61
CA TYR A 294 19.91 -8.34 34.56
C TYR A 294 20.89 -9.08 35.49
N SER A 295 22.17 -8.68 35.52
CA SER A 295 23.17 -9.25 36.41
C SER A 295 22.81 -9.02 37.88
N MET A 296 22.26 -7.84 38.23
CA MET A 296 21.79 -7.57 39.59
C MET A 296 20.68 -8.55 40.01
N LEU A 297 19.75 -8.85 39.10
CA LEU A 297 18.65 -9.79 39.33
C LEU A 297 19.11 -11.25 39.37
N ALA A 298 20.03 -11.65 38.48
CA ALA A 298 20.37 -13.05 38.23
C ALA A 298 21.55 -13.57 39.06
N LEU A 299 22.48 -12.70 39.47
CA LEU A 299 23.70 -13.09 40.19
C LEU A 299 23.63 -12.89 41.72
N ASN A 300 22.58 -12.25 42.22
CA ASN A 300 22.40 -11.98 43.65
C ASN A 300 21.20 -12.74 44.18
N ASP A 301 21.31 -13.25 45.40
CA ASP A 301 20.17 -13.78 46.10
C ASP A 301 19.20 -12.65 46.52
N PRO A 302 17.89 -12.94 46.70
CA PRO A 302 16.91 -11.93 47.08
C PRO A 302 17.23 -11.16 48.36
N SER A 303 17.98 -11.75 49.30
CA SER A 303 18.35 -11.09 50.56
C SER A 303 19.46 -10.05 50.37
N THR A 304 20.38 -10.30 49.44
CA THR A 304 21.39 -9.32 49.00
C THR A 304 20.72 -8.12 48.32
N ILE A 305 19.76 -8.37 47.42
CA ILE A 305 18.98 -7.30 46.80
C ILE A 305 18.20 -6.50 47.88
N ASP A 306 17.55 -7.18 48.83
CA ASP A 306 16.87 -6.52 49.96
C ASP A 306 17.80 -5.61 50.77
N ALA A 307 19.02 -6.07 51.06
CA ALA A 307 19.99 -5.30 51.82
C ALA A 307 20.39 -4.01 51.09
N VAL A 308 20.64 -4.11 49.77
CA VAL A 308 20.97 -2.95 48.91
C VAL A 308 19.86 -1.90 48.96
N PHE A 309 18.60 -2.28 48.73
CA PHE A 309 17.49 -1.32 48.71
C PHE A 309 17.11 -0.80 50.10
N ARG A 310 17.32 -1.58 51.17
CA ARG A 310 17.15 -1.11 52.55
C ARG A 310 18.14 -0.01 52.91
N ALA A 311 19.38 -0.09 52.41
CA ALA A 311 20.43 0.90 52.67
C ALA A 311 20.19 2.26 51.99
N LEU A 312 19.41 2.31 50.91
CA LEU A 312 19.10 3.55 50.20
C LEU A 312 18.37 4.58 51.08
N PRO A 313 18.56 5.90 50.89
CA PRO A 313 17.78 6.90 51.60
C PRO A 313 16.30 6.88 51.17
N SER A 314 15.39 7.33 52.04
CA SER A 314 13.94 7.36 51.75
C SER A 314 13.57 8.23 50.55
N THR A 315 14.42 9.20 50.21
CA THR A 315 14.27 10.09 49.04
C THR A 315 14.80 9.47 47.74
N HIS A 316 15.46 8.30 47.79
CA HIS A 316 15.99 7.66 46.59
C HIS A 316 14.83 7.15 45.70
N PRO A 317 14.80 7.47 44.40
CA PRO A 317 13.67 7.15 43.52
C PRO A 317 13.40 5.64 43.41
N ALA A 318 14.45 4.81 43.48
CA ALA A 318 14.32 3.36 43.43
C ALA A 318 13.68 2.73 44.69
N LYS A 319 13.60 3.46 45.81
CA LYS A 319 13.17 2.90 47.11
C LYS A 319 11.67 2.63 47.17
N MET A 320 10.85 3.54 46.67
CA MET A 320 9.40 3.37 46.66
C MET A 320 8.93 2.14 45.84
N PRO A 321 9.30 1.98 44.55
CA PRO A 321 8.87 0.81 43.78
C PRO A 321 9.40 -0.50 44.38
N TYR A 322 10.62 -0.51 44.94
CA TYR A 322 11.14 -1.69 45.63
C TYR A 322 10.33 -2.04 46.88
N ASN A 323 10.00 -1.05 47.70
CA ASN A 323 9.22 -1.26 48.91
C ASN A 323 7.86 -1.89 48.60
N ILE A 324 7.18 -1.46 47.53
CA ILE A 324 5.92 -2.04 47.08
C ILE A 324 6.11 -3.51 46.67
N TYR A 325 7.14 -3.82 45.88
CA TYR A 325 7.50 -5.21 45.55
C TYR A 325 7.77 -6.05 46.82
N SER A 326 8.51 -5.51 47.78
CA SER A 326 8.94 -6.22 48.99
C SER A 326 7.81 -6.52 49.97
N GLN A 327 6.63 -5.89 49.84
CA GLN A 327 5.44 -6.22 50.63
C GLN A 327 4.82 -7.58 50.26
N ALA A 328 5.14 -8.11 49.08
CA ALA A 328 4.66 -9.42 48.67
C ALA A 328 5.26 -10.54 49.55
N SER A 329 4.52 -11.63 49.71
CA SER A 329 5.01 -12.81 50.43
C SER A 329 6.22 -13.43 49.73
N GLU A 330 7.05 -14.15 50.48
CA GLU A 330 8.29 -14.74 49.98
C GLU A 330 8.08 -15.61 48.72
N ASN A 331 7.04 -16.45 48.72
CA ASN A 331 6.69 -17.29 47.56
C ASN A 331 6.34 -16.44 46.32
N VAL A 332 5.62 -15.32 46.50
CA VAL A 332 5.29 -14.41 45.40
C VAL A 332 6.54 -13.70 44.91
N ARG A 333 7.39 -13.21 45.82
CA ARG A 333 8.64 -12.54 45.47
C ARG A 333 9.56 -13.45 44.65
N THR A 334 9.70 -14.71 45.03
CA THR A 334 10.47 -15.71 44.29
C THR A 334 9.89 -15.93 42.89
N GLY A 335 8.56 -16.06 42.78
CA GLY A 335 7.89 -16.19 41.48
C GLY A 335 8.11 -14.96 40.57
N VAL A 336 8.08 -13.74 41.14
CA VAL A 336 8.32 -12.48 40.42
C VAL A 336 9.76 -12.39 39.92
N VAL A 337 10.75 -12.76 40.75
CA VAL A 337 12.17 -12.77 40.35
C VAL A 337 12.40 -13.74 39.21
N ILE A 338 11.83 -14.96 39.29
CA ILE A 338 11.92 -15.96 38.22
C ILE A 338 11.24 -15.46 36.94
N GLY A 339 10.03 -14.90 37.06
CA GLY A 339 9.25 -14.39 35.93
C GLY A 339 9.95 -13.24 35.21
N LEU A 340 10.44 -12.25 35.96
CA LEU A 340 11.21 -11.13 35.41
C LEU A 340 12.55 -11.61 34.81
N GLY A 341 13.23 -12.54 35.49
CA GLY A 341 14.48 -13.12 35.01
C GLY A 341 14.32 -13.87 33.69
N SER A 342 13.20 -14.56 33.49
CA SER A 342 12.86 -15.23 32.23
C SER A 342 12.58 -14.21 31.11
N LYS A 343 11.84 -13.13 31.39
CA LYS A 343 11.57 -12.05 30.41
C LYS A 343 12.84 -11.36 29.93
N LEU A 344 13.83 -11.21 30.81
CA LEU A 344 15.09 -10.54 30.51
C LEU A 344 16.23 -11.49 30.11
N GLN A 345 15.95 -12.79 29.92
CA GLN A 345 16.97 -13.81 29.70
C GLN A 345 17.86 -13.58 28.46
N VAL A 346 17.38 -12.79 27.49
CA VAL A 346 18.13 -12.41 26.28
C VAL A 346 19.46 -11.72 26.63
N PHE A 347 19.52 -11.02 27.78
CA PHE A 347 20.73 -10.37 28.28
C PHE A 347 21.77 -11.34 28.86
N GLN A 348 21.50 -12.65 28.92
CA GLN A 348 22.55 -13.66 29.14
C GLN A 348 23.53 -13.74 27.96
N ASN A 349 23.08 -13.40 26.74
CA ASN A 349 23.89 -13.48 25.56
C ASN A 349 24.89 -12.32 25.50
N LYS A 350 26.20 -12.64 25.40
CA LYS A 350 27.25 -11.63 25.40
C LYS A 350 27.19 -10.65 24.22
N LEU A 351 26.69 -11.10 23.07
CA LEU A 351 26.50 -10.22 21.90
C LEU A 351 25.43 -9.16 22.18
N VAL A 352 24.33 -9.55 22.82
CA VAL A 352 23.25 -8.63 23.22
C VAL A 352 23.73 -7.66 24.29
N GLN A 353 24.51 -8.13 25.27
CA GLN A 353 25.12 -7.25 26.26
C GLN A 353 26.01 -6.20 25.61
N ASN A 354 26.87 -6.60 24.66
CA ASN A 354 27.76 -5.69 23.94
C ASN A 354 26.98 -4.70 23.06
N LEU A 355 25.92 -5.18 22.39
CA LEU A 355 25.01 -4.38 21.55
C LEU A 355 24.31 -3.28 22.34
N THR A 356 23.96 -3.57 23.60
CA THR A 356 23.18 -2.68 24.47
C THR A 356 23.99 -1.99 25.56
N ALA A 357 25.32 -2.11 25.54
CA ALA A 357 26.19 -1.55 26.56
C ALA A 357 26.26 -0.02 26.53
N THR A 358 26.15 0.58 25.33
CA THR A 358 26.20 2.03 25.10
C THR A 358 25.44 2.40 23.83
N SER A 359 25.33 3.67 23.48
CA SER A 359 24.59 4.14 22.30
C SER A 359 25.49 4.82 21.28
N ASP A 360 25.56 4.23 20.09
CA ASP A 360 26.07 4.86 18.86
C ASP A 360 24.91 5.45 18.01
N ILE A 361 23.66 5.10 18.34
CA ILE A 361 22.42 5.54 17.69
C ILE A 361 21.70 6.54 18.61
N ASP A 362 21.39 7.73 18.10
CA ASP A 362 20.60 8.76 18.79
C ASP A 362 19.18 8.81 18.21
N LEU A 363 18.19 8.44 19.03
CA LEU A 363 16.80 8.31 18.58
C LEU A 363 16.13 9.65 18.19
N THR A 364 16.69 10.79 18.57
CA THR A 364 16.15 12.13 18.26
C THR A 364 16.86 12.81 17.09
N LEU A 365 18.06 12.34 16.74
CA LEU A 365 18.87 12.90 15.66
C LEU A 365 18.17 12.91 14.28
N PRO A 366 17.32 11.92 13.92
CA PRO A 366 16.54 11.97 12.69
C PRO A 366 15.63 13.19 12.54
N LYS A 367 15.28 13.88 13.62
CA LYS A 367 14.52 15.15 13.57
C LYS A 367 15.38 16.39 13.33
N ARG A 368 16.70 16.28 13.50
CA ARG A 368 17.66 17.40 13.46
C ARG A 368 18.52 17.39 12.21
N GLU A 369 18.91 16.21 11.74
CA GLU A 369 19.73 16.05 10.53
C GLU A 369 19.26 14.82 9.74
N LYS A 370 19.75 14.70 8.49
CA LYS A 370 19.46 13.58 7.61
C LYS A 370 20.09 12.28 8.14
N CYS A 371 19.26 11.41 8.69
CA CYS A 371 19.65 10.10 9.21
C CYS A 371 19.02 8.97 8.39
N ALA A 372 19.72 7.84 8.28
CA ALA A 372 19.15 6.60 7.78
C ALA A 372 19.45 5.46 8.75
N TYR A 373 18.44 5.03 9.50
CA TYR A 373 18.58 3.97 10.50
C TYR A 373 17.95 2.68 10.00
N PHE A 374 18.73 1.61 10.01
CA PHE A 374 18.33 0.28 9.56
C PHE A 374 18.19 -0.63 10.77
N CYS A 375 17.01 -1.20 10.97
CA CYS A 375 16.78 -2.28 11.90
C CYS A 375 16.78 -3.60 11.12
N ILE A 376 17.90 -4.32 11.19
CA ILE A 376 18.09 -5.57 10.46
C ILE A 376 17.68 -6.72 11.37
N THR A 377 16.62 -7.42 10.98
CA THR A 377 16.06 -8.57 11.69
C THR A 377 16.20 -9.85 10.85
N SER A 378 16.05 -11.00 11.51
CA SER A 378 15.95 -12.28 10.82
C SER A 378 14.51 -12.48 10.36
N ASP A 379 14.30 -12.99 9.15
CA ASP A 379 12.98 -13.39 8.65
C ASP A 379 12.61 -14.82 9.07
N MET A 380 13.54 -15.53 9.71
CA MET A 380 13.40 -16.95 10.07
C MET A 380 13.33 -17.15 11.59
N GLU A 381 13.93 -16.25 12.37
CA GLU A 381 14.11 -16.39 13.82
C GLU A 381 13.61 -15.17 14.57
N SER A 382 12.73 -15.37 15.55
CA SER A 382 12.14 -14.30 16.36
C SER A 382 12.88 -14.01 17.67
N THR A 383 14.05 -14.64 17.89
CA THR A 383 14.77 -14.60 19.18
C THR A 383 15.10 -13.19 19.66
N PHE A 384 15.33 -12.25 18.73
CA PHE A 384 15.72 -10.88 19.05
C PHE A 384 14.65 -9.84 18.71
N ASP A 385 13.44 -10.26 18.34
CA ASP A 385 12.33 -9.36 18.00
C ASP A 385 11.97 -8.43 19.16
N PHE A 386 12.13 -8.91 20.40
CA PHE A 386 12.02 -8.07 21.60
C PHE A 386 12.90 -6.81 21.53
N ILE A 387 14.14 -6.93 21.05
CA ILE A 387 15.08 -5.80 20.96
C ILE A 387 14.63 -4.84 19.86
N ALA A 388 14.17 -5.36 18.71
CA ALA A 388 13.62 -4.54 17.64
C ALA A 388 12.35 -3.78 18.09
N GLY A 389 11.39 -4.47 18.72
CA GLY A 389 10.18 -3.87 19.26
C GLY A 389 10.46 -2.82 20.33
N LEU A 390 11.43 -3.08 21.21
CA LEU A 390 11.89 -2.11 22.21
C LEU A 390 12.50 -0.87 21.53
N PHE A 391 13.34 -1.07 20.51
CA PHE A 391 13.94 0.03 19.72
C PHE A 391 12.88 0.91 19.07
N PHE A 392 11.92 0.32 18.35
CA PHE A 392 10.85 1.08 17.69
C PHE A 392 9.94 1.77 18.70
N SER A 393 9.61 1.13 19.83
CA SER A 393 8.81 1.73 20.89
C SER A 393 9.44 3.03 21.39
N PHE A 394 10.73 3.01 21.75
CA PHE A 394 11.43 4.22 22.18
C PHE A 394 11.66 5.22 21.06
N LEU A 395 11.95 4.76 19.85
CA LEU A 395 12.11 5.63 18.69
C LEU A 395 10.83 6.45 18.45
N PHE A 396 9.66 5.81 18.46
CA PHE A 396 8.38 6.52 18.35
C PHE A 396 8.16 7.50 19.51
N ILE A 397 8.36 7.06 20.75
CA ILE A 397 8.21 7.93 21.94
C ILE A 397 9.10 9.18 21.81
N LYS A 398 10.38 9.00 21.47
CA LYS A 398 11.35 10.11 21.40
C LYS A 398 11.08 11.03 20.22
N LEU A 399 10.72 10.50 19.05
CA LEU A 399 10.41 11.32 17.87
C LEU A 399 9.12 12.14 18.06
N VAL A 400 8.08 11.55 18.66
CA VAL A 400 6.82 12.26 18.97
C VAL A 400 7.08 13.33 20.03
N LYS A 401 7.75 12.98 21.13
CA LYS A 401 8.11 13.96 22.18
C LYS A 401 8.95 15.11 21.59
N TYR A 402 9.92 14.81 20.73
CA TYR A 402 10.70 15.86 20.07
C TYR A 402 9.81 16.77 19.20
N ALA A 403 8.91 16.19 18.39
CA ALA A 403 8.02 16.94 17.53
C ALA A 403 7.05 17.87 18.30
N ASP A 404 6.58 17.44 19.46
CA ASP A 404 5.62 18.20 20.28
C ASP A 404 6.26 19.36 21.05
N TYR A 405 7.48 19.17 21.55
CA TYR A 405 8.12 20.13 22.47
C TYR A 405 9.25 20.97 21.86
N ALA A 406 9.88 20.51 20.77
CA ALA A 406 10.95 21.27 20.12
C ALA A 406 10.40 22.32 19.12
N PRO A 407 11.15 23.39 18.80
CA PRO A 407 10.77 24.34 17.76
C PRO A 407 10.51 23.63 16.43
N LYS A 408 9.42 23.98 15.73
CA LYS A 408 9.03 23.34 14.46
C LYS A 408 9.97 23.69 13.30
N GLU A 409 10.58 24.87 13.35
CA GLU A 409 11.49 25.33 12.31
C GLU A 409 12.76 24.47 12.29
N GLY A 410 13.14 24.01 11.09
CA GLY A 410 14.33 23.16 10.90
C GLY A 410 14.14 21.69 11.27
N GLN A 411 12.96 21.28 11.76
CA GLN A 411 12.69 19.86 11.97
C GLN A 411 12.59 19.10 10.64
N LYS A 412 13.16 17.91 10.64
CA LYS A 412 13.05 16.95 9.55
C LYS A 412 11.81 16.08 9.68
N ASP A 413 11.21 15.75 8.56
CA ASP A 413 10.27 14.64 8.46
C ASP A 413 11.04 13.33 8.56
N VAL A 414 10.40 12.33 9.17
CA VAL A 414 10.98 11.01 9.39
C VAL A 414 10.09 9.99 8.72
N TYR A 415 10.59 9.39 7.65
CA TYR A 415 9.88 8.40 6.86
C TYR A 415 10.21 7.01 7.37
N PHE A 416 9.17 6.26 7.73
CA PHE A 416 9.27 4.86 8.12
C PHE A 416 8.96 3.98 6.92
N ILE A 417 9.93 3.18 6.49
CA ILE A 417 9.74 2.15 5.47
C ILE A 417 9.87 0.80 6.15
N LEU A 418 8.72 0.20 6.46
CA LEU A 418 8.64 -1.04 7.22
C LEU A 418 8.33 -2.19 6.25
N ASP A 419 9.35 -2.84 5.68
CA ASP A 419 9.15 -3.97 4.73
C ASP A 419 8.44 -5.14 5.43
N GLU A 420 8.82 -5.38 6.69
CA GLU A 420 8.01 -6.10 7.67
C GLU A 420 7.68 -5.20 8.85
N PHE A 421 6.42 -5.21 9.27
CA PHE A 421 5.94 -4.44 10.41
C PHE A 421 6.32 -5.19 11.69
N PRO A 422 7.22 -4.63 12.53
CA PRO A 422 7.72 -5.29 13.73
C PRO A 422 6.71 -5.32 14.87
#